data_AF-A0A4R3LGH6-F1
#
_entry.id   AF-A0A4R3LGH6-F1
#
_cell.length_a   1.000
_cell.length_b   1.000
_cell.length_c   1.000
_cell.angle_alpha   90.00
_cell.angle_beta   90.00
_cell.angle_gamma   90.00
#
_symmetry.space_group_name_H-M   'P 1'
#
loop_
_entity.id
_entity.type
_entity.pdbx_description
1 polymer ?
#
loop_
_entity_poly.entity_id
_entity_poly.type
_entity_poly.pdbx_seq_one_letter_code
_entity_poly.pdbx_strand_id
1 'polypeptide(L)'
;MSIELALIPVAIAVASALSTKTTDYSTNSHQIQTQIRNKELLQKTLVQLGCQSIATSDEVSLSVDATQIIFTTDEEQGFTALFTGDISQSQAENFVNNLHEEYFRVVQEQVYLRLKQQAPNHGLFLESETVQEDQSVLLTFSIGKEGY
;
A
#
# COMPACT_ATOMS: atom_id res chain seq x y z
N MET A 1 2.29 19.57 -41.43
CA MET A 1 3.38 19.15 -40.53
C MET A 1 2.78 18.06 -39.66
N SER A 2 3.17 16.81 -39.88
CA SER A 2 2.54 15.64 -39.27
C SER A 2 3.15 15.37 -37.90
N ILE A 3 2.30 14.96 -36.96
CA ILE A 3 2.63 14.63 -35.56
C ILE A 3 3.12 13.18 -35.53
N GLU A 4 4.36 12.95 -35.10
CA GLU A 4 4.87 11.62 -34.79
C GLU A 4 4.44 11.23 -33.37
N LEU A 5 3.45 10.35 -33.25
CA LEU A 5 3.26 9.59 -32.01
C LEU A 5 4.16 8.35 -32.09
N ALA A 6 5.22 8.32 -31.29
CA ALA A 6 5.95 7.10 -31.00
C ALA A 6 5.07 6.19 -30.14
N LEU A 7 4.37 5.26 -30.81
CA LEU A 7 3.59 4.21 -30.18
C LEU A 7 4.58 3.17 -29.62
N ILE A 8 4.95 3.27 -28.35
CA ILE A 8 5.71 2.21 -27.67
C ILE A 8 4.68 1.15 -27.21
N PRO A 9 4.69 -0.07 -27.77
CA PRO A 9 3.87 -1.15 -27.25
C PRO A 9 4.60 -1.75 -26.05
N VAL A 10 4.22 -1.35 -24.84
CA VAL A 10 4.69 -2.03 -23.62
C VAL A 10 3.81 -3.28 -23.45
N ALA A 11 4.20 -4.35 -24.12
CA ALA A 11 3.69 -5.69 -23.86
C ALA A 11 4.53 -6.29 -22.72
N ILE A 12 4.05 -6.23 -21.49
CA ILE A 12 4.65 -6.97 -20.37
C ILE A 12 4.01 -8.35 -20.34
N ALA A 13 4.76 -9.36 -20.73
CA ALA A 13 4.36 -10.76 -20.61
C ALA A 13 4.72 -11.25 -19.21
N VAL A 14 3.72 -11.55 -18.38
CA VAL A 14 3.93 -12.15 -17.06
C VAL A 14 3.86 -13.67 -17.24
N ALA A 15 5.03 -14.33 -17.22
CA ALA A 15 5.13 -15.79 -17.18
C ALA A 15 5.54 -16.22 -15.75
N SER A 16 4.61 -16.84 -15.04
CA SER A 16 4.82 -17.45 -13.73
C SER A 16 5.48 -18.83 -13.88
N ALA A 17 6.80 -18.92 -13.70
CA ALA A 17 7.49 -20.17 -13.39
C ALA A 17 8.85 -19.87 -12.75
N LEU A 18 9.13 -20.54 -11.63
CA LEU A 18 10.33 -20.41 -10.81
C LEU A 18 11.66 -20.52 -11.58
N SER A 19 12.66 -19.77 -11.10
CA SER A 19 14.11 -19.84 -11.34
C SER A 19 14.73 -18.98 -12.46
N THR A 20 15.85 -18.36 -12.05
CA THR A 20 17.03 -17.99 -12.85
C THR A 20 16.93 -16.83 -13.85
N LYS A 21 17.54 -15.72 -13.43
CA LYS A 21 18.49 -14.91 -14.21
C LYS A 21 17.97 -14.30 -15.51
N THR A 22 17.47 -13.07 -15.40
CA THR A 22 17.26 -12.07 -16.46
C THR A 22 17.32 -10.71 -15.76
N THR A 23 18.03 -9.66 -16.16
CA THR A 23 18.95 -9.35 -17.26
C THR A 23 19.75 -8.13 -16.78
N ASP A 24 21.05 -8.07 -17.06
CA ASP A 24 21.92 -6.93 -16.71
C ASP A 24 21.39 -5.60 -17.28
N TYR A 25 20.71 -4.81 -16.45
CA TYR A 25 20.68 -3.35 -16.56
C TYR A 25 21.56 -2.81 -15.44
N SER A 26 22.74 -2.31 -15.81
CA SER A 26 23.64 -1.58 -14.92
C SER A 26 23.04 -0.22 -14.55
N THR A 27 22.07 -0.24 -13.63
CA THR A 27 21.43 0.92 -13.00
C THR A 27 20.96 0.46 -11.62
N ASN A 28 21.34 1.17 -10.55
CA ASN A 28 21.03 0.81 -9.16
C ASN A 28 19.55 0.46 -8.98
N SER A 29 19.23 -0.82 -8.81
CA SER A 29 17.89 -1.28 -8.48
C SER A 29 17.89 -1.92 -7.09
N HIS A 30 16.89 -1.59 -6.28
CA HIS A 30 16.72 -2.14 -4.94
C HIS A 30 15.36 -2.81 -4.84
N GLN A 31 15.32 -4.02 -4.28
CA GLN A 31 14.08 -4.76 -4.04
C GLN A 31 13.88 -4.91 -2.53
N ILE A 32 12.73 -4.48 -2.03
CA ILE A 32 12.42 -4.50 -0.60
C ILE A 32 11.04 -5.12 -0.40
N GLN A 33 11.00 -6.17 0.41
CA GLN A 33 9.76 -6.83 0.79
C GLN A 33 8.97 -5.95 1.78
N THR A 34 7.66 -5.83 1.58
CA THR A 34 6.78 -5.11 2.49
C THR A 34 5.89 -6.07 3.28
N GLN A 35 5.29 -5.59 4.38
CA GLN A 35 4.26 -6.34 5.12
C GLN A 35 2.83 -6.01 4.64
N ILE A 36 2.71 -5.26 3.54
CA ILE A 36 1.43 -4.77 3.02
C ILE A 36 0.81 -5.86 2.16
N ARG A 37 -0.46 -6.20 2.42
CA ARG A 37 -1.18 -7.26 1.69
C ARG A 37 -2.43 -6.78 0.97
N ASN A 38 -2.99 -5.65 1.41
CA ASN A 38 -4.20 -5.10 0.82
C ASN A 38 -3.85 -3.97 -0.14
N LYS A 39 -4.19 -4.16 -1.42
CA LYS A 39 -3.90 -3.23 -2.50
C LYS A 39 -4.62 -1.89 -2.36
N GLU A 40 -5.89 -1.89 -1.98
CA GLU A 40 -6.66 -0.65 -1.80
C GLU A 40 -6.04 0.20 -0.68
N LEU A 41 -5.61 -0.44 0.40
CA LEU A 41 -4.93 0.25 1.49
C LEU A 41 -3.54 0.73 1.08
N LEU A 42 -2.78 -0.04 0.28
CA LEU A 42 -1.52 0.43 -0.31
C LEU A 42 -1.76 1.72 -1.11
N GLN A 43 -2.73 1.73 -2.02
CA GLN A 43 -3.04 2.91 -2.84
C GLN A 43 -3.47 4.10 -1.98
N LYS A 44 -4.34 3.89 -0.98
CA LYS A 44 -4.76 4.95 -0.05
C LYS A 44 -3.56 5.51 0.73
N THR A 45 -2.65 4.65 1.17
CA THR A 45 -1.43 5.05 1.88
C THR A 45 -0.52 5.89 0.99
N LEU A 46 -0.30 5.46 -0.26
CA LEU A 46 0.50 6.22 -1.23
C LEU A 46 -0.09 7.63 -1.46
N VAL A 47 -1.42 7.74 -1.56
CA VAL A 47 -2.08 9.04 -1.69
C VAL A 47 -1.88 9.92 -0.45
N GLN A 48 -1.94 9.35 0.76
CA GLN A 48 -1.68 10.10 2.01
C GLN A 48 -0.22 10.59 2.11
N LEU A 49 0.72 9.83 1.56
CA LEU A 49 2.12 10.25 1.38
C LEU A 49 2.33 11.27 0.26
N GLY A 50 1.26 11.72 -0.42
CA GLY A 50 1.34 12.66 -1.53
C GLY A 50 1.80 12.04 -2.86
N CYS A 51 1.88 10.71 -2.94
CA CYS A 51 2.24 10.00 -4.15
C CYS A 51 1.02 9.72 -5.03
N GLN A 52 1.17 9.88 -6.34
CA GLN A 52 0.18 9.41 -7.31
C GLN A 52 0.61 8.04 -7.84
N SER A 53 -0.29 7.06 -7.74
CA SER A 53 -0.03 5.69 -8.21
C SER A 53 -1.04 5.26 -9.27
N ILE A 54 -0.57 4.40 -10.17
CA ILE A 54 -1.38 3.71 -11.18
C ILE A 54 -1.44 2.25 -10.77
N ALA A 55 -2.63 1.66 -10.76
CA ALA A 55 -2.81 0.26 -10.38
C ALA A 55 -3.42 -0.56 -11.52
N THR A 56 -2.83 -1.72 -11.79
CA THR A 56 -3.36 -2.79 -12.66
C THR A 56 -3.84 -3.94 -11.79
N SER A 57 -4.28 -5.09 -12.32
CA SER A 57 -4.68 -6.24 -11.49
C SER A 57 -3.62 -6.62 -10.45
N ASP A 58 -2.37 -6.70 -10.88
CA ASP A 58 -1.29 -7.38 -10.14
C ASP A 58 -0.21 -6.42 -9.62
N GLU A 59 -0.26 -5.15 -10.04
CA GLU A 59 0.79 -4.18 -9.74
C GLU A 59 0.24 -2.82 -9.33
N VAL A 60 1.03 -2.10 -8.52
CA VAL A 60 0.85 -0.68 -8.23
C VAL A 60 2.17 0.02 -8.55
N SER A 61 2.16 0.94 -9.50
CA SER A 61 3.35 1.69 -9.92
C SER A 61 3.22 3.17 -9.61
N LEU A 62 4.35 3.80 -9.32
CA LEU A 62 4.46 5.24 -9.15
C LEU A 62 5.85 5.71 -9.58
N SER A 63 5.95 7.03 -9.78
CA SER A 63 7.23 7.69 -10.01
C SER A 63 7.37 8.84 -9.03
N VAL A 64 8.54 8.92 -8.41
CA VAL A 64 8.94 9.99 -7.50
C VAL A 64 10.26 10.53 -8.03
N ASP A 65 10.27 11.79 -8.48
CA ASP A 65 11.41 12.41 -9.15
C ASP A 65 11.97 11.55 -10.31
N ALA A 66 13.22 11.09 -10.21
CA ALA A 66 13.89 10.23 -11.19
C ALA A 66 13.85 8.73 -10.81
N THR A 67 13.06 8.38 -9.80
CA THR A 67 12.90 6.99 -9.32
C THR A 67 11.54 6.43 -9.76
N GLN A 68 11.57 5.23 -10.31
CA GLN A 68 10.39 4.41 -10.55
C GLN A 68 10.26 3.38 -9.44
N ILE A 69 9.04 3.23 -8.93
CA ILE A 69 8.71 2.27 -7.88
C ILE A 69 7.56 1.42 -8.37
N ILE A 70 7.74 0.11 -8.35
CA ILE A 70 6.73 -0.87 -8.75
C ILE A 70 6.51 -1.82 -7.58
N PHE A 71 5.27 -1.89 -7.10
CA PHE A 71 4.82 -2.88 -6.14
C PHE A 71 4.18 -4.05 -6.88
N THR A 72 4.72 -5.25 -6.70
CA THR A 72 4.17 -6.49 -7.23
C THR A 72 3.67 -7.37 -6.10
N THR A 73 2.52 -8.03 -6.30
CA THR A 73 2.01 -9.02 -5.34
C THR A 73 2.86 -10.27 -5.36
N ASP A 74 3.31 -10.71 -4.18
CA ASP A 74 3.72 -12.08 -3.91
C ASP A 74 2.54 -12.79 -3.20
N GLU A 75 2.05 -13.88 -3.79
CA GLU A 75 0.80 -14.56 -3.36
C GLU A 75 0.81 -14.99 -1.88
N GLU A 76 1.98 -15.18 -1.26
CA GLU A 76 2.08 -15.57 0.16
C GLU A 76 2.56 -14.45 1.08
N GLN A 77 3.36 -13.52 0.53
CA GLN A 77 4.21 -12.64 1.33
C GLN A 77 3.81 -11.15 1.31
N GLY A 78 2.81 -10.78 0.51
CA GLY A 78 2.38 -9.38 0.37
C GLY A 78 3.10 -8.68 -0.79
N PHE A 79 3.09 -7.35 -0.80
CA PHE A 79 3.71 -6.58 -1.87
C PHE A 79 5.23 -6.53 -1.72
N THR A 80 5.93 -6.65 -2.84
CA THR A 80 7.37 -6.37 -2.94
C THR A 80 7.59 -5.11 -3.76
N ALA A 81 8.38 -4.17 -3.23
CA ALA A 81 8.71 -2.91 -3.88
C ALA A 81 10.02 -3.04 -4.66
N LEU A 82 9.97 -2.81 -5.98
CA LEU A 82 11.13 -2.67 -6.85
C LEU A 82 11.37 -1.18 -7.13
N PHE A 83 12.54 -0.70 -6.73
CA PHE A 83 13.02 0.65 -6.96
C PHE A 83 14.03 0.64 -8.11
N THR A 84 13.85 1.52 -9.09
CA THR A 84 14.76 1.69 -10.24
C THR A 84 15.05 3.18 -10.45
N GLY A 85 16.32 3.52 -10.67
CA GLY A 85 16.75 4.90 -10.95
C GLY A 85 17.87 5.36 -10.02
N ASP A 86 18.04 6.67 -9.87
CA ASP A 86 19.03 7.25 -8.97
C ASP A 86 18.51 7.29 -7.53
N ILE A 87 18.51 6.12 -6.88
CA ILE A 87 18.11 5.97 -5.48
C ILE A 87 19.12 5.08 -4.76
N SER A 88 19.52 5.51 -3.57
CA SER A 88 20.35 4.70 -2.67
C SER A 88 19.51 3.69 -1.90
N GLN A 89 20.13 2.60 -1.47
CA GLN A 89 19.47 1.61 -0.61
C GLN A 89 18.84 2.25 0.64
N SER A 90 19.56 3.16 1.31
CA SER A 90 19.04 3.85 2.50
C SER A 90 17.80 4.69 2.20
N GLN A 91 17.75 5.37 1.05
CA GLN A 91 16.55 6.11 0.64
C GLN A 91 15.37 5.18 0.34
N ALA A 92 15.62 4.04 -0.31
CA ALA A 92 14.59 3.04 -0.58
C ALA A 92 14.04 2.43 0.73
N GLU A 93 14.91 2.08 1.68
CA GLU A 93 14.51 1.57 3.00
C GLU A 93 13.72 2.63 3.78
N ASN A 94 14.16 3.89 3.79
CA ASN A 94 13.43 4.97 4.44
C ASN A 94 12.05 5.19 3.82
N PHE A 95 11.93 5.10 2.50
CA PHE A 95 10.63 5.18 1.83
C PHE A 95 9.69 4.05 2.29
N VAL A 96 10.18 2.81 2.34
CA VAL A 96 9.37 1.67 2.82
C VAL A 96 8.99 1.81 4.29
N ASN A 97 9.87 2.34 5.14
CA ASN A 97 9.55 2.60 6.54
C ASN A 97 8.44 3.65 6.68
N ASN A 98 8.55 4.79 5.98
CA ASN A 98 7.50 5.81 5.97
C ASN A 98 6.18 5.26 5.42
N LEU A 99 6.26 4.39 4.41
CA LEU A 99 5.10 3.68 3.87
C LEU A 99 4.44 2.78 4.93
N HIS A 100 5.23 2.05 5.73
CA HIS A 100 4.68 1.20 6.79
C HIS A 100 4.04 2.00 7.92
N GLU A 101 4.65 3.11 8.33
CA GLU A 101 4.09 3.99 9.36
C GLU A 101 2.73 4.55 8.93
N GLU A 102 2.64 5.11 7.73
CA GLU A 102 1.37 5.63 7.20
C GLU A 102 0.36 4.51 6.93
N TYR A 103 0.81 3.35 6.45
CA TYR A 103 -0.08 2.21 6.25
C TYR A 103 -0.75 1.77 7.55
N PHE A 104 0.00 1.77 8.67
CA PHE A 104 -0.56 1.45 9.98
C PHE A 104 -1.66 2.45 10.39
N ARG A 105 -1.46 3.74 10.15
CA ARG A 105 -2.48 4.78 10.41
C ARG A 105 -3.72 4.57 9.55
N VAL A 106 -3.55 4.27 8.26
CA VAL A 106 -4.66 3.98 7.33
C VAL A 106 -5.46 2.75 7.79
N VAL A 107 -4.78 1.69 8.21
CA VAL A 107 -5.42 0.46 8.73
C VAL A 107 -6.21 0.78 9.99
N GLN A 108 -5.62 1.50 10.95
CA GLN A 108 -6.27 1.86 12.20
C GLN A 108 -7.55 2.67 11.95
N GLU A 109 -7.49 3.67 11.07
CA GLU A 109 -8.66 4.47 10.68
C GLU A 109 -9.75 3.58 10.05
N GLN A 110 -9.38 2.69 9.13
CA GLN A 110 -10.35 1.81 8.47
C GLN A 110 -11.00 0.84 9.45
N VAL A 111 -10.24 0.25 10.38
CA VAL A 111 -10.75 -0.65 11.42
C VAL A 111 -11.70 0.09 12.35
N TYR A 112 -11.31 1.29 12.79
CA TYR A 112 -12.15 2.15 13.61
C TYR A 112 -13.51 2.45 12.95
N LEU A 113 -13.49 2.90 11.69
CA LEU A 113 -14.72 3.20 10.94
C LEU A 113 -15.58 1.97 10.75
N ARG A 114 -14.98 0.82 10.39
CA ARG A 114 -15.70 -0.46 10.24
C ARG A 114 -16.36 -0.88 11.53
N LEU A 115 -15.66 -0.81 12.67
CA LEU A 115 -16.22 -1.19 13.97
C LEU A 115 -17.42 -0.31 14.32
N LYS A 116 -17.32 1.01 14.17
CA LYS A 116 -18.44 1.92 14.45
C LYS A 116 -19.64 1.67 13.55
N GLN A 117 -19.41 1.34 12.28
CA GLN A 117 -20.49 1.06 11.33
C GLN A 117 -21.13 -0.31 11.54
N GLN A 118 -20.35 -1.34 11.88
CA GLN A 118 -20.83 -2.71 11.98
C GLN A 118 -21.36 -3.07 13.38
N ALA A 119 -20.83 -2.48 14.45
CA ALA A 119 -21.20 -2.81 15.83
C ALA A 119 -22.73 -2.81 16.08
N PRO A 120 -23.51 -1.81 15.62
CA PRO A 120 -24.97 -1.82 15.82
C PRO A 120 -25.68 -3.02 15.17
N ASN A 121 -25.20 -3.47 14.01
CA ASN A 121 -25.74 -4.64 13.32
C ASN A 121 -25.49 -5.95 14.08
N HIS A 122 -24.59 -5.92 15.06
CA HIS A 122 -24.27 -7.02 15.97
C HIS A 122 -24.83 -6.81 17.38
N GLY A 123 -25.72 -5.82 17.59
CA GLY A 123 -26.30 -5.50 18.90
C GLY A 123 -25.31 -4.88 19.88
N LEU A 124 -24.21 -4.30 19.36
CA LEU A 124 -23.19 -3.60 20.12
C LEU A 124 -23.37 -2.09 19.95
N PHE A 125 -23.45 -1.37 21.06
CA PHE A 125 -23.64 0.08 21.06
C PHE A 125 -22.44 0.75 21.70
N LEU A 126 -21.87 1.74 21.01
CA LEU A 126 -20.70 2.45 21.50
C LEU A 126 -21.03 3.18 22.80
N GLU A 127 -20.38 2.78 23.89
CA GLU A 127 -20.54 3.35 25.23
C GLU A 127 -19.49 4.44 25.47
N SER A 128 -18.24 4.18 25.11
CA SER A 128 -17.16 5.16 25.22
C SER A 128 -16.09 5.00 24.15
N GLU A 129 -15.41 6.11 23.86
CA GLU A 129 -14.31 6.21 22.90
C GLU A 129 -13.20 7.04 23.56
N THR A 130 -12.01 6.47 23.71
CA THR A 130 -10.86 7.13 24.36
C THR A 130 -9.61 6.96 23.51
N VAL A 131 -8.90 8.07 23.26
CA VAL A 131 -7.56 8.05 22.63
C VAL A 131 -6.52 7.90 23.74
N GLN A 132 -5.63 6.92 23.58
CA GLN A 132 -4.57 6.62 24.52
C GLN A 132 -3.30 7.44 24.22
N GLU A 133 -2.34 7.42 25.14
CA GLU A 133 -1.06 8.15 25.02
C GLU A 133 -0.24 7.72 23.79
N ASP A 134 -0.36 6.46 23.39
CA ASP A 134 0.30 5.87 22.22
C ASP A 134 -0.47 6.09 20.91
N GLN A 135 -1.48 6.98 20.90
CA GLN A 135 -2.38 7.23 19.76
C GLN A 135 -3.27 6.03 19.38
N SER A 136 -3.33 4.98 20.21
CA SER A 136 -4.33 3.93 20.04
C SER A 136 -5.73 4.41 20.47
N VAL A 137 -6.77 3.78 19.93
CA VAL A 137 -8.17 4.12 20.23
C VAL A 137 -8.84 2.96 20.95
N LEU A 138 -9.27 3.18 22.19
CA LEU A 138 -10.07 2.24 22.96
C LEU A 138 -11.55 2.52 22.73
N LEU A 139 -12.27 1.52 22.21
CA LEU A 139 -13.71 1.54 22.04
C LEU A 139 -14.35 0.58 23.04
N THR A 140 -15.21 1.09 23.92
CA THR A 140 -16.04 0.27 24.80
C THR A 140 -17.44 0.17 24.23
N PHE A 141 -17.93 -1.05 24.10
CA PHE A 141 -19.28 -1.32 23.62
C PHE A 141 -20.11 -1.97 24.71
N SER A 142 -21.35 -1.52 24.84
CA SER A 142 -22.37 -2.16 25.65
C SER A 142 -23.21 -3.11 24.81
N ILE A 143 -23.72 -4.17 25.45
CA ILE A 143 -24.65 -5.12 24.87
C ILE A 143 -26.05 -4.72 25.34
N GLY A 144 -26.93 -4.31 24.44
CA GLY A 144 -28.25 -3.81 24.84
C GLY A 144 -29.24 -3.72 23.69
N LYS A 145 -30.54 -3.84 23.97
CA LYS A 145 -31.61 -3.62 22.98
C LYS A 145 -31.77 -2.11 22.75
N GLU A 146 -31.96 -1.75 21.48
CA GLU A 146 -32.33 -0.42 21.00
C GLU A 146 -33.46 0.20 21.87
N GLY A 147 -33.21 1.37 22.47
CA GLY A 147 -34.22 2.28 23.02
C GLY A 147 -34.97 1.85 24.29
N TYR A 148 -34.87 2.65 25.35
CA TYR A 148 -35.97 2.84 26.31
C TYR A 148 -36.61 4.20 26.05
#